data_AF-A0A4Y3VNY5-F1
#
_entry.id   AF-A0A4Y3VNY5-F1
#
_cell.length_a   1.000
_cell.length_b   1.000
_cell.length_c   1.000
_cell.angle_alpha   90.00
_cell.angle_beta   90.00
_cell.angle_gamma   90.00
#
_symmetry.space_group_name_H-M   'P 1'
#
loop_
_entity.id
_entity.type
_entity.pdbx_description
1 polymer ?
#
loop_
_entity_poly.entity_id
_entity_poly.type
_entity_poly.pdbx_seq_one_letter_code
_entity_poly.pdbx_strand_id
1 'polypeptide(L)'
;MDGASVRTLAARAAGTGGVVRGPSALPEAPPDALPEAPPEAPPDPLPEAPPEALPDVRSEALPKISFTSRVTVERYFRLGVVVKSAHNRGMDPISPLEQALHAARALVLADLVAGQVAEADVVSLVEESVVQRRWWVEQWPDGVEYVAGLIAQDVQDALLERYGRWPLCPVCGSGDPHALDVEPELGPDPHWVCTKAGVKVAAVGSLGTCSGGPPSS
;
A
#
# COMPACT_ATOMS: atom_id res chain seq x y z
N MET A 1 -53.57 -48.39 37.16
CA MET A 1 -54.05 -47.26 36.33
C MET A 1 -53.40 -47.46 34.98
N ASP A 2 -54.24 -48.02 34.12
CA ASP A 2 -54.14 -48.43 32.73
C ASP A 2 -53.30 -47.47 31.86
N GLY A 3 -52.72 -47.86 30.74
CA GLY A 3 -52.88 -49.06 29.93
C GLY A 3 -52.12 -48.79 28.64
N ALA A 4 -51.30 -49.77 28.25
CA ALA A 4 -50.47 -49.73 27.07
C ALA A 4 -51.27 -49.94 25.78
N SER A 5 -50.55 -49.77 24.67
CA SER A 5 -50.65 -50.60 23.46
C SER A 5 -51.73 -50.23 22.42
N VAL A 6 -51.52 -50.32 21.10
CA VAL A 6 -50.37 -50.66 20.23
C VAL A 6 -50.91 -50.64 18.77
N ARG A 7 -50.00 -50.61 17.78
CA ARG A 7 -50.18 -51.04 16.36
C ARG A 7 -51.04 -50.14 15.45
N THR A 8 -50.87 -50.07 14.12
CA THR A 8 -49.84 -50.42 13.11
C THR A 8 -50.49 -50.10 11.74
N LEU A 9 -49.66 -49.98 10.71
CA LEU A 9 -49.90 -50.24 9.28
C LEU A 9 -50.33 -49.07 8.36
N ALA A 10 -49.45 -48.87 7.38
CA ALA A 10 -49.63 -48.12 6.15
C ALA A 10 -50.63 -48.81 5.20
N ALA A 11 -51.25 -48.01 4.33
CA ALA A 11 -51.74 -48.46 3.03
C ALA A 11 -51.81 -47.31 2.02
N ARG A 12 -51.20 -47.51 0.85
CA ARG A 12 -51.40 -46.75 -0.39
C ARG A 12 -52.63 -47.29 -1.12
N ALA A 13 -53.40 -46.42 -1.76
CA ALA A 13 -54.12 -46.62 -3.04
C ALA A 13 -54.64 -45.22 -3.47
N ALA A 14 -54.24 -44.59 -4.57
CA ALA A 14 -54.35 -44.94 -5.99
C ALA A 14 -55.80 -45.13 -6.48
N GLY A 15 -56.26 -44.19 -7.32
CA GLY A 15 -57.13 -44.55 -8.45
C GLY A 15 -58.36 -43.67 -8.70
N THR A 16 -58.33 -42.98 -9.85
CA THR A 16 -59.41 -42.81 -10.85
C THR A 16 -60.68 -42.06 -10.40
N GLY A 17 -61.13 -40.97 -11.03
CA GLY A 17 -61.19 -40.65 -12.45
C GLY A 17 -62.68 -40.42 -12.80
N GLY A 18 -63.06 -39.26 -13.34
CA GLY A 18 -64.44 -39.00 -13.73
C GLY A 18 -64.71 -37.54 -14.12
N VAL A 19 -64.75 -37.29 -15.43
CA VAL A 19 -64.93 -36.01 -16.12
C VAL A 19 -66.40 -35.67 -16.30
N VAL A 20 -66.81 -34.40 -16.11
CA VAL A 20 -67.84 -33.75 -16.95
C VAL A 20 -67.55 -32.24 -17.11
N ARG A 21 -67.48 -31.77 -18.38
CA ARG A 21 -67.36 -30.36 -18.85
C ARG A 21 -68.72 -29.64 -18.66
N GLY A 22 -68.84 -28.46 -18.04
CA GLY A 22 -68.71 -27.09 -18.61
C GLY A 22 -70.07 -26.56 -19.18
N PRO A 23 -70.32 -25.25 -19.44
CA PRO A 23 -69.60 -24.02 -19.05
C PRO A 23 -70.52 -22.84 -18.59
N SER A 24 -69.98 -21.86 -17.86
CA SER A 24 -70.30 -20.40 -17.88
C SER A 24 -69.57 -19.75 -16.70
N ALA A 25 -68.42 -19.13 -16.94
CA ALA A 25 -68.26 -17.70 -17.22
C ALA A 25 -68.41 -16.84 -15.95
N LEU A 26 -67.28 -16.39 -15.40
CA LEU A 26 -66.92 -14.99 -15.10
C LEU A 26 -65.46 -14.93 -14.59
N PRO A 27 -64.76 -13.79 -14.75
CA PRO A 27 -63.31 -13.73 -14.96
C PRO A 27 -62.46 -13.63 -13.68
N GLU A 28 -61.19 -14.04 -13.82
CA GLU A 28 -60.14 -13.93 -12.81
C GLU A 28 -59.81 -12.45 -12.49
N ALA A 29 -59.53 -12.20 -11.21
CA ALA A 29 -59.05 -10.92 -10.72
C ALA A 29 -57.65 -10.60 -11.30
N PRO A 30 -57.37 -9.34 -11.67
CA PRO A 30 -56.06 -8.94 -12.16
C PRO A 30 -55.00 -9.01 -11.04
N PRO A 31 -53.72 -9.31 -11.38
CA PRO A 31 -52.64 -9.33 -10.41
C PRO A 31 -52.33 -7.93 -9.88
N ASP A 32 -51.92 -7.88 -8.61
CA ASP A 32 -51.41 -6.70 -7.89
C ASP A 32 -50.43 -5.89 -8.76
N ALA A 33 -50.95 -4.82 -9.35
CA ALA A 33 -50.13 -3.74 -9.90
C ALA A 33 -49.67 -2.89 -8.72
N LEU A 34 -48.39 -3.02 -8.37
CA LEU A 34 -47.68 -2.07 -7.52
C LEU A 34 -47.88 -0.65 -8.08
N PRO A 35 -48.09 0.38 -7.24
CA PRO A 35 -48.20 1.75 -7.72
C PRO A 35 -46.88 2.19 -8.36
N GLU A 36 -46.95 2.64 -9.61
CA GLU A 36 -45.81 3.24 -10.31
C GLU A 36 -45.33 4.49 -9.57
N ALA A 37 -44.01 4.64 -9.48
CA ALA A 37 -43.35 5.79 -8.89
C ALA A 37 -43.77 7.09 -9.60
N PRO A 38 -43.87 8.23 -8.88
CA PRO A 38 -44.11 9.52 -9.52
C PRO A 38 -43.00 9.83 -10.53
N PRO A 39 -43.30 10.59 -11.60
CA PRO A 39 -42.30 10.93 -12.60
C PRO A 39 -41.17 11.73 -11.96
N GLU A 40 -39.93 11.40 -12.33
CA GLU A 40 -38.74 12.14 -11.92
C GLU A 40 -38.90 13.62 -12.29
N ALA A 41 -38.61 14.49 -11.32
CA ALA A 41 -38.52 15.93 -11.57
C ALA A 41 -37.45 16.21 -12.64
N PRO A 42 -37.64 17.17 -13.55
CA PRO A 42 -36.57 17.60 -14.44
C PRO A 42 -35.37 18.06 -13.60
N PRO A 43 -34.13 17.81 -14.03
CA PRO A 43 -32.97 18.30 -13.30
C PRO A 43 -33.00 19.82 -13.25
N ASP A 44 -32.67 20.37 -12.08
CA ASP A 44 -32.47 21.81 -11.89
C ASP A 44 -31.49 22.34 -12.96
N PRO A 45 -31.78 23.48 -13.61
CA PRO A 45 -30.80 24.11 -14.48
C PRO A 45 -29.59 24.50 -13.64
N LEU A 46 -28.42 23.97 -14.01
CA LEU A 46 -27.13 24.38 -13.46
C LEU A 46 -27.04 25.92 -13.45
N PRO A 47 -26.57 26.54 -12.35
CA PRO A 47 -26.34 27.98 -12.35
C PRO A 47 -25.28 28.31 -13.41
N GLU A 48 -25.61 29.25 -14.31
CA GLU A 48 -24.65 29.79 -15.28
C GLU A 48 -23.44 30.38 -14.55
N ALA A 49 -22.24 30.02 -15.02
CA ALA A 49 -20.99 30.43 -14.45
C ALA A 49 -20.83 31.97 -14.49
N PRO A 50 -20.28 32.61 -13.43
CA PRO A 50 -19.82 33.98 -13.53
C PRO A 50 -18.56 34.03 -14.43
N PRO A 51 -18.42 35.01 -15.32
CA PRO A 51 -17.13 35.30 -15.93
C PRO A 51 -16.26 36.02 -14.90
N GLU A 52 -15.09 35.48 -14.58
CA GLU A 52 -13.83 36.23 -14.50
C GLU A 52 -12.67 35.32 -14.08
N ALA A 53 -11.56 35.49 -14.78
CA ALA A 53 -10.37 34.67 -14.72
C ALA A 53 -9.66 34.73 -13.36
N LEU A 54 -9.48 33.57 -12.74
CA LEU A 54 -8.44 33.35 -11.74
C LEU A 54 -7.16 32.91 -12.46
N PRO A 55 -5.97 33.38 -12.07
CA PRO A 55 -4.73 32.93 -12.67
C PRO A 55 -4.53 31.43 -12.42
N ASP A 56 -4.09 30.75 -13.48
CA ASP A 56 -3.75 29.33 -13.59
C ASP A 56 -2.80 28.87 -12.47
N VAL A 57 -3.36 28.52 -11.32
CA VAL A 57 -2.69 27.71 -10.30
C VAL A 57 -2.88 26.26 -10.70
N ARG A 58 -2.00 25.84 -11.62
CA ARG A 58 -1.59 24.47 -11.90
C ARG A 58 -1.85 23.57 -10.69
N SER A 59 -3.03 22.94 -10.68
CA SER A 59 -3.27 21.71 -9.95
C SER A 59 -2.53 20.63 -10.72
N GLU A 60 -1.20 20.69 -10.67
CA GLU A 60 -0.38 19.58 -11.10
C GLU A 60 -0.65 18.46 -10.11
N ALA A 61 -1.48 17.52 -10.54
CA ALA A 61 -1.47 16.17 -10.01
C ALA A 61 0.00 15.77 -9.87
N LEU A 62 0.47 15.63 -8.63
CA LEU A 62 1.80 15.10 -8.36
C LEU A 62 1.88 13.78 -9.12
N PRO A 63 2.74 13.65 -10.16
CA PRO A 63 2.83 12.42 -10.89
C PRO A 63 3.24 11.36 -9.89
N LYS A 64 2.50 10.24 -9.87
CA LYS A 64 2.91 9.04 -9.14
C LYS A 64 4.27 8.65 -9.70
N ILE A 65 5.35 9.01 -9.00
CA ILE A 65 6.71 8.71 -9.43
C ILE A 65 6.90 7.22 -9.19
N SER A 66 6.49 6.41 -10.16
CA SER A 66 6.96 5.04 -10.31
C SER A 66 8.34 5.11 -10.95
N PHE A 67 9.37 4.78 -10.17
CA PHE A 67 10.79 5.00 -10.50
C PHE A 67 11.39 3.88 -11.37
N THR A 68 10.58 2.96 -11.92
CA THR A 68 11.08 1.83 -12.72
C THR A 68 11.21 2.17 -14.21
N SER A 69 11.98 3.20 -14.55
CA SER A 69 12.41 3.39 -15.93
C SER A 69 13.83 3.93 -16.04
N ARG A 70 14.75 3.08 -16.50
CA ARG A 70 16.19 3.24 -16.75
C ARG A 70 16.62 4.44 -17.63
N VAL A 71 15.79 5.44 -17.89
CA VAL A 71 16.08 6.49 -18.90
C VAL A 71 16.49 7.84 -18.28
N THR A 72 16.42 8.05 -16.97
CA THR A 72 16.75 9.37 -16.38
C THR A 72 18.17 9.49 -15.82
N VAL A 73 18.86 8.36 -15.56
CA VAL A 73 20.20 8.37 -14.93
C VAL A 73 21.31 8.81 -15.92
N GLU A 74 21.16 8.56 -17.21
CA GLU A 74 22.26 8.73 -18.18
C GLU A 74 22.48 10.18 -18.67
N ARG A 75 21.57 11.12 -18.38
CA ARG A 75 21.58 12.47 -19.00
C ARG A 75 22.17 13.60 -18.15
N TYR A 76 22.37 13.43 -16.83
CA TYR A 76 22.76 14.54 -15.94
C TYR A 76 24.24 14.56 -15.50
N PHE A 77 25.07 13.66 -16.01
CA PHE A 77 26.50 13.61 -15.67
C PHE A 77 27.37 14.50 -16.58
N ARG A 78 27.05 15.80 -16.72
CA ARG A 78 28.03 16.78 -17.25
C ARG A 78 27.62 18.24 -17.03
N LEU A 79 28.23 18.91 -16.05
CA LEU A 79 29.10 20.08 -16.26
C LEU A 79 29.66 20.57 -14.92
N GLY A 80 30.97 20.86 -14.92
CA GLY A 80 31.81 20.98 -13.73
C GLY A 80 31.54 22.22 -12.89
N VAL A 81 31.47 22.00 -11.57
CA VAL A 81 31.52 23.05 -10.56
C VAL A 81 32.99 23.24 -10.17
N VAL A 82 33.52 24.44 -10.41
CA VAL A 82 34.82 24.88 -9.90
C VAL A 82 34.66 25.18 -8.41
N VAL A 83 35.18 24.31 -7.55
CA VAL A 83 35.28 24.60 -6.11
C VAL A 83 36.49 25.48 -5.88
N LYS A 84 36.25 26.74 -5.50
CA LYS A 84 37.28 27.69 -5.09
C LYS A 84 37.82 27.26 -3.73
N SER A 85 39.08 26.85 -3.70
CA SER A 85 39.79 26.43 -2.48
C SER A 85 40.07 27.62 -1.56
N ALA A 86 39.78 27.48 -0.26
CA ALA A 86 40.29 28.36 0.77
C ALA A 86 40.42 27.64 2.13
N HIS A 87 41.67 27.39 2.54
CA HIS A 87 42.25 27.39 3.90
C HIS A 87 41.76 26.37 4.97
N ASN A 88 42.72 25.77 5.67
CA ASN A 88 42.58 24.61 6.57
C ASN A 88 41.72 24.83 7.85
N ARG A 89 40.70 23.98 7.98
CA ARG A 89 40.33 23.10 9.13
C ARG A 89 39.92 23.75 10.47
N GLY A 90 38.69 24.25 10.52
CA GLY A 90 37.73 23.92 11.58
C GLY A 90 36.73 22.90 11.00
N MET A 91 36.26 21.93 11.76
CA MET A 91 35.24 20.99 11.27
C MET A 91 33.97 21.80 10.98
N ASP A 92 33.72 22.12 9.70
CA ASP A 92 32.45 22.72 9.30
C ASP A 92 31.33 21.82 9.83
N PRO A 93 30.35 22.36 10.57
CA PRO A 93 29.25 21.55 11.05
C PRO A 93 28.58 20.92 9.83
N ILE A 94 28.50 19.59 9.81
CA ILE A 94 27.81 18.81 8.78
C ILE A 94 26.41 19.41 8.62
N SER A 95 25.97 19.71 7.39
CA SER A 95 24.67 20.36 7.19
C SER A 95 23.53 19.47 7.74
N PRO A 96 22.38 20.02 8.14
CA PRO A 96 21.25 19.20 8.62
C PRO A 96 20.82 18.13 7.63
N LEU A 97 20.87 18.43 6.32
CA LEU A 97 20.60 17.45 5.25
C LEU A 97 21.63 16.31 5.26
N GLU A 98 22.91 16.63 5.31
CA GLU A 98 23.97 15.63 5.38
C GLU A 98 23.84 14.73 6.62
N GLN A 99 23.50 15.32 7.77
CA GLN A 99 23.26 14.57 8.99
C GLN A 99 22.08 13.61 8.82
N ALA A 100 20.97 14.08 8.26
CA ALA A 100 19.78 13.25 8.01
C ALA A 100 20.06 12.12 7.02
N LEU A 101 20.78 12.38 5.92
CA LEU A 101 21.16 11.36 4.95
C LEU A 101 22.11 10.32 5.55
N HIS A 102 23.08 10.74 6.36
CA HIS A 102 23.97 9.81 7.07
C HIS A 102 23.20 8.97 8.10
N ALA A 103 22.26 9.57 8.83
CA ALA A 103 21.42 8.85 9.79
C ALA A 103 20.54 7.81 9.06
N ALA A 104 19.85 8.21 8.00
CA ALA A 104 19.03 7.33 7.18
C ALA A 104 19.84 6.17 6.59
N ARG A 105 21.03 6.46 6.03
CA ARG A 105 21.97 5.44 5.56
C ARG A 105 22.30 4.42 6.66
N ALA A 106 22.63 4.89 7.86
CA ALA A 106 22.96 4.01 8.98
C ALA A 106 21.79 3.12 9.41
N LEU A 107 20.56 3.66 9.45
CA LEU A 107 19.36 2.90 9.77
C LEU A 107 19.10 1.80 8.75
N VAL A 108 19.12 2.12 7.44
CA VAL A 108 18.87 1.13 6.40
C VAL A 108 19.95 0.04 6.37
N LEU A 109 21.22 0.41 6.59
CA LEU A 109 22.31 -0.57 6.72
C LEU A 109 22.11 -1.50 7.94
N ALA A 110 21.61 -0.98 9.06
CA ALA A 110 21.33 -1.80 10.23
C ALA A 110 20.27 -2.87 9.94
N ASP A 111 19.23 -2.52 9.18
CA ASP A 111 18.19 -3.46 8.75
C ASP A 111 18.69 -4.46 7.71
N LEU A 112 19.53 -4.04 6.77
CA LEU A 112 20.16 -4.94 5.81
C LEU A 112 21.06 -5.97 6.52
N VAL A 113 21.79 -5.55 7.55
CA VAL A 113 22.57 -6.45 8.42
C VAL A 113 21.64 -7.39 9.17
N ALA A 114 20.55 -6.90 9.74
CA ALA A 114 19.56 -7.75 10.43
C ALA A 114 18.93 -8.79 9.49
N GLY A 115 18.67 -8.41 8.24
CA GLY A 115 18.18 -9.28 7.17
C GLY A 115 19.24 -10.15 6.52
N GLN A 116 20.52 -10.06 6.94
CA GLN A 116 21.66 -10.80 6.40
C GLN A 116 21.87 -10.61 4.88
N VAL A 117 21.62 -9.39 4.38
CA VAL A 117 21.76 -9.01 2.95
C VAL A 117 22.68 -7.80 2.74
N ALA A 118 23.56 -7.50 3.70
CA ALA A 118 24.47 -6.33 3.65
C ALA A 118 25.74 -6.59 2.82
N GLU A 119 25.58 -7.12 1.61
CA GLU A 119 26.66 -7.37 0.65
C GLU A 119 27.08 -6.08 -0.07
N ALA A 120 28.29 -6.04 -0.63
CA ALA A 120 28.85 -4.79 -1.15
C ALA A 120 28.06 -4.17 -2.32
N ASP A 121 27.47 -5.01 -3.17
CA ASP A 121 26.57 -4.61 -4.25
C ASP A 121 25.22 -4.09 -3.71
N VAL A 122 24.68 -4.70 -2.65
CA VAL A 122 23.49 -4.19 -1.95
C VAL A 122 23.77 -2.85 -1.26
N VAL A 123 24.92 -2.68 -0.60
CA VAL A 123 25.32 -1.39 -0.02
C VAL A 123 25.41 -0.31 -1.11
N SER A 124 25.83 -0.68 -2.32
CA SER A 124 25.86 0.26 -3.45
C SER A 124 24.46 0.76 -3.83
N LEU A 125 23.41 -0.05 -3.65
CA LEU A 125 22.02 0.41 -3.82
C LEU A 125 21.66 1.49 -2.81
N VAL A 126 22.08 1.33 -1.54
CA VAL A 126 21.85 2.33 -0.49
C VAL A 126 22.52 3.66 -0.85
N GLU A 127 23.77 3.61 -1.32
CA GLU A 127 24.48 4.83 -1.73
C GLU A 127 23.80 5.51 -2.92
N GLU A 128 23.31 4.73 -3.90
CA GLU A 128 22.53 5.25 -5.03
C GLU A 128 21.26 5.97 -4.54
N SER A 129 20.48 5.34 -3.64
CA SER A 129 19.31 5.96 -3.03
C SER A 129 19.65 7.24 -2.28
N VAL A 130 20.73 7.26 -1.48
CA VAL A 130 21.19 8.46 -0.76
C VAL A 130 21.50 9.61 -1.71
N VAL A 131 22.19 9.33 -2.84
CA VAL A 131 22.50 10.33 -3.86
C VAL A 131 21.21 10.88 -4.49
N GLN A 132 20.25 10.01 -4.81
CA GLN A 132 18.96 10.44 -5.37
C GLN A 132 18.18 11.30 -4.37
N ARG A 133 18.13 10.91 -3.09
CA ARG A 133 17.38 11.64 -2.07
C ARG A 133 18.01 12.96 -1.67
N ARG A 134 19.34 13.09 -1.72
CA ARG A 134 20.01 14.39 -1.61
C ARG A 134 19.44 15.39 -2.61
N TRP A 135 19.49 15.03 -3.90
CA TRP A 135 19.01 15.90 -4.96
C TRP A 135 17.53 16.23 -4.79
N TRP A 136 16.71 15.25 -4.39
CA TRP A 136 15.29 15.47 -4.16
C TRP A 136 15.02 16.48 -3.03
N VAL A 137 15.73 16.38 -1.90
CA VAL A 137 15.58 17.34 -0.79
C VAL A 137 16.13 18.72 -1.14
N GLU A 138 17.13 18.82 -2.00
CA GLU A 138 17.58 20.13 -2.52
C GLU A 138 16.45 20.86 -3.28
N GLN A 139 15.53 20.11 -3.90
CA GLN A 139 14.33 20.68 -4.53
C GLN A 139 13.19 20.90 -3.52
N TRP A 140 13.10 20.08 -2.48
CA TRP A 140 12.07 20.18 -1.44
C TRP A 140 12.66 20.01 -0.03
N PRO A 141 13.11 21.10 0.61
CA PRO A 141 13.85 21.04 1.88
C PRO A 141 13.06 20.47 3.06
N ASP A 142 11.73 20.63 3.08
CA ASP A 142 10.89 20.04 4.13
C ASP A 142 10.93 18.51 4.10
N GLY A 143 11.31 17.93 2.95
CA GLY A 143 11.46 16.48 2.76
C GLY A 143 12.60 15.84 3.57
N VAL A 144 13.44 16.61 4.27
CA VAL A 144 14.53 16.08 5.13
C VAL A 144 14.02 15.03 6.10
N GLU A 145 12.85 15.23 6.71
CA GLU A 145 12.34 14.34 7.74
C GLU A 145 11.85 12.97 7.19
N TYR A 146 11.67 12.86 5.87
CA TYR A 146 11.14 11.65 5.20
C TYR A 146 12.22 10.75 4.61
N VAL A 147 13.47 11.20 4.55
CA VAL A 147 14.54 10.51 3.79
C VAL A 147 14.82 9.10 4.29
N ALA A 148 14.64 8.81 5.58
CA ALA A 148 14.83 7.46 6.11
C ALA A 148 13.83 6.45 5.52
N GLY A 149 12.54 6.82 5.47
CA GLY A 149 11.50 5.96 4.90
C GLY A 149 11.65 5.81 3.38
N LEU A 150 11.96 6.91 2.69
CA LEU A 150 12.14 6.89 1.23
C LEU A 150 13.37 6.08 0.80
N ILE A 151 14.50 6.19 1.51
CA ILE A 151 15.69 5.37 1.20
C ILE A 151 15.39 3.89 1.44
N ALA A 152 14.67 3.55 2.53
CA ALA A 152 14.27 2.17 2.78
C ALA A 152 13.41 1.61 1.63
N GLN A 153 12.40 2.36 1.17
CA GLN A 153 11.56 1.99 0.02
C GLN A 153 12.37 1.86 -1.28
N ASP A 154 13.23 2.83 -1.60
CA ASP A 154 14.08 2.76 -2.80
C ASP A 154 14.95 1.49 -2.81
N VAL A 155 15.49 1.10 -1.64
CA VAL A 155 16.29 -0.11 -1.47
C VAL A 155 15.43 -1.37 -1.59
N GLN A 156 14.21 -1.37 -1.04
CA GLN A 156 13.26 -2.48 -1.24
C GLN A 156 12.96 -2.70 -2.71
N ASP A 157 12.66 -1.63 -3.45
CA ASP A 157 12.36 -1.70 -4.87
C ASP A 157 13.56 -2.24 -5.65
N ALA A 158 14.75 -1.71 -5.39
CA ALA A 158 15.97 -2.16 -6.05
C ALA A 158 16.32 -3.62 -5.73
N LEU A 159 16.09 -4.07 -4.49
CA LEU A 159 16.27 -5.47 -4.09
C LEU A 159 15.22 -6.37 -4.74
N LEU A 160 13.96 -5.94 -4.78
CA LEU A 160 12.87 -6.71 -5.39
C LEU A 160 13.14 -7.02 -6.86
N GLU A 161 13.68 -6.05 -7.60
CA GLU A 161 14.04 -6.22 -9.00
C GLU A 161 15.21 -7.18 -9.25
N ARG A 162 16.18 -7.25 -8.32
CA ARG A 162 17.48 -7.92 -8.55
C ARG A 162 17.67 -9.23 -7.77
N TYR A 163 17.20 -9.28 -6.53
CA TYR A 163 17.48 -10.36 -5.57
C TYR A 163 16.21 -10.98 -4.99
N GLY A 164 15.11 -10.21 -4.92
CA GLY A 164 13.82 -10.63 -4.40
C GLY A 164 13.36 -9.83 -3.19
N ARG A 165 12.36 -10.38 -2.48
CA ARG A 165 11.64 -9.68 -1.41
C ARG A 165 12.53 -9.44 -0.20
N TRP A 166 12.55 -8.20 0.28
CA TRP A 166 13.21 -7.81 1.52
C TRP A 166 12.47 -6.61 2.17
N PRO A 167 12.45 -6.51 3.52
CA PRO A 167 12.80 -7.55 4.48
C PRO A 167 11.65 -8.56 4.60
N LEU A 168 11.95 -9.84 4.76
CA LEU A 168 10.91 -10.87 4.92
C LEU A 168 10.20 -10.71 6.26
N CYS A 169 8.87 -10.87 6.24
CA CYS A 169 8.03 -10.76 7.42
C CYS A 169 8.31 -11.90 8.43
N PRO A 170 8.73 -11.59 9.67
CA PRO A 170 8.94 -12.61 10.72
C PRO A 170 7.63 -13.04 11.40
N VAL A 171 6.53 -12.31 11.21
CA VAL A 171 5.25 -12.53 11.93
C VAL A 171 4.44 -13.67 11.31
N CYS A 172 4.42 -13.79 9.99
CA CYS A 172 3.58 -14.74 9.28
C CYS A 172 4.37 -16.02 8.90
N GLY A 173 4.67 -16.87 9.87
CA GLY A 173 5.58 -18.01 9.70
C GLY A 173 5.04 -19.25 8.95
N SER A 174 3.74 -19.39 8.72
CA SER A 174 3.14 -20.61 8.13
C SER A 174 2.61 -20.46 6.70
N GLY A 175 2.79 -19.30 6.08
CA GLY A 175 2.33 -19.04 4.71
C GLY A 175 3.46 -18.61 3.78
N ASP A 176 3.09 -18.18 2.56
CA ASP A 176 4.07 -17.68 1.59
C ASP A 176 4.85 -16.48 2.16
N PRO A 177 6.20 -16.50 2.07
CA PRO A 177 7.04 -15.39 2.48
C PRO A 177 6.68 -14.11 1.72
N HIS A 178 6.49 -13.01 2.45
CA HIS A 178 6.22 -11.69 1.88
C HIS A 178 7.12 -10.65 2.54
N ALA A 179 7.32 -9.53 1.84
CA ALA A 179 8.05 -8.39 2.37
C ALA A 179 7.20 -7.64 3.40
N LEU A 180 7.86 -6.98 4.34
CA LEU A 180 7.26 -5.89 5.11
C LEU A 180 7.17 -4.65 4.22
N ASP A 181 6.23 -3.77 4.51
CA ASP A 181 6.10 -2.46 3.86
C ASP A 181 6.61 -1.35 4.80
N VAL A 182 6.95 -0.17 4.27
CA VAL A 182 7.34 0.99 5.08
C VAL A 182 6.13 1.89 5.28
N GLU A 183 5.72 2.10 6.53
CA GLU A 183 4.68 3.07 6.87
C GLU A 183 5.18 4.18 7.82
N PRO A 184 4.73 5.43 7.64
CA PRO A 184 3.93 5.90 6.51
C PRO A 184 4.71 5.89 5.20
N GLU A 185 4.03 5.67 4.07
CA GLU A 185 4.63 5.69 2.72
C GLU A 185 5.36 7.02 2.43
N LEU A 186 4.81 8.12 2.92
CA LEU A 186 5.47 9.42 2.96
C LEU A 186 5.14 10.10 4.29
N GLY A 187 6.12 10.19 5.18
CA GLY A 187 5.96 10.83 6.48
C GLY A 187 7.15 10.56 7.41
N PRO A 188 7.17 11.23 8.58
CA PRO A 188 8.22 11.03 9.57
C PRO A 188 8.00 9.70 10.30
N ASP A 189 9.02 9.29 11.08
CA ASP A 189 8.95 8.11 11.95
C ASP A 189 8.59 6.81 11.18
N PRO A 190 9.42 6.41 10.19
CA PRO A 190 9.12 5.25 9.35
C PRO A 190 9.28 3.92 10.09
N HIS A 191 8.35 3.01 9.83
CA HIS A 191 8.28 1.69 10.45
C HIS A 191 8.05 0.59 9.42
N TRP A 192 8.65 -0.57 9.67
CA TRP A 192 8.30 -1.80 8.97
C TRP A 192 6.97 -2.34 9.48
N VAL A 193 6.03 -2.57 8.57
CA VAL A 193 4.71 -3.12 8.87
C VAL A 193 4.46 -4.40 8.11
N CYS A 194 3.75 -5.32 8.74
CA CYS A 194 3.17 -6.47 8.06
C CYS A 194 1.73 -6.13 7.70
N THR A 195 1.49 -5.72 6.45
CA THR A 195 0.15 -5.39 5.95
C THR A 195 -0.83 -6.55 6.06
N LYS A 196 -0.35 -7.79 5.87
CA LYS A 196 -1.16 -9.00 6.01
C LYS A 196 -1.70 -9.21 7.43
N ALA A 197 -0.89 -8.92 8.45
CA ALA A 197 -1.26 -9.06 9.85
C ALA A 197 -1.79 -7.76 10.46
N GLY A 198 -1.63 -6.62 9.79
CA GLY A 198 -2.02 -5.30 10.28
C GLY A 198 -1.20 -4.84 11.49
N VAL A 199 0.07 -5.23 11.59
CA VAL A 199 0.92 -4.92 12.75
C VAL A 199 2.19 -4.18 12.36
N LYS A 200 2.59 -3.21 13.19
CA LYS A 200 3.95 -2.64 13.16
C LYS A 200 4.93 -3.67 13.71
N VAL A 201 5.97 -3.95 12.95
CA VAL A 201 6.99 -4.94 13.30
C VAL A 201 8.17 -4.28 14.01
N ALA A 202 8.72 -3.21 13.43
CA ALA A 202 9.86 -2.48 13.99
C ALA A 202 9.93 -1.07 13.40
N ALA A 203 10.60 -0.14 14.08
CA ALA A 203 11.08 1.08 13.43
C ALA A 203 12.14 0.73 12.37
N VAL A 204 12.27 1.55 11.31
CA VAL A 204 13.38 1.42 10.37
C VAL A 204 14.71 1.59 11.14
N GLY A 205 15.65 0.68 10.90
CA GLY A 205 16.92 0.51 11.57
C GLY A 205 16.91 -0.38 12.81
N SER A 206 15.74 -0.95 13.16
CA SER A 206 15.57 -1.72 14.41
C SER A 206 15.16 -3.18 14.19
N LEU A 207 15.20 -3.71 12.96
CA LEU A 207 14.78 -5.11 12.68
C LEU A 207 15.57 -6.15 13.49
N GLY A 208 16.85 -5.89 13.76
CA GLY A 208 17.71 -6.81 14.52
C GLY A 208 17.28 -7.01 15.98
N THR A 209 16.42 -6.13 16.51
CA THR A 209 15.85 -6.28 17.86
C THR A 209 14.59 -7.14 17.89
N CYS A 210 13.92 -7.30 16.74
CA CYS A 210 12.69 -8.08 16.61
C CYS A 210 12.92 -9.53 16.18
N SER A 211 14.04 -9.83 15.50
CA SER A 211 14.39 -11.18 15.03
C SER A 211 14.95 -12.09 16.13
N GLY A 212 15.09 -11.60 17.37
CA GLY A 212 15.50 -12.38 18.54
C GLY A 212 14.42 -13.31 19.08
N GLY A 213 14.01 -14.33 18.30
CA GLY A 213 13.37 -15.52 18.85
C GLY A 213 14.39 -16.35 19.66
N PRO A 214 13.97 -17.10 20.70
CA PRO A 214 14.90 -17.95 21.46
C PRO A 214 15.59 -18.97 20.53
N PRO A 215 16.86 -19.35 20.80
CA PRO A 215 17.54 -20.33 19.98
C PRO A 215 16.77 -21.66 20.03
N SER A 216 16.37 -22.16 18.86
CA SER A 216 15.87 -23.53 18.73
C SER A 216 16.93 -24.48 19.27
N SER A 217 16.60 -25.19 20.35
CA SER A 217 17.42 -26.24 20.96
C SER A 217 17.31 -27.56 20.20
#